data_AF-A0A516QWG8-F1
#
_entry.id   AF-A0A516QWG8-F1
#
_cell.length_a   1.000
_cell.length_b   1.000
_cell.length_c   1.000
_cell.angle_alpha   90.00
_cell.angle_beta   90.00
_cell.angle_gamma   90.00
#
_symmetry.space_group_name_H-M   'P 1'
#
loop_
_entity.id
_entity.type
_entity.pdbx_description
1 polymer ?
#
loop_
_entity_poly.entity_id
_entity_poly.type
_entity_poly.pdbx_seq_one_letter_code
_entity_poly.pdbx_strand_id
1 'polypeptide(L)' 'MELTKLEVAIALSAFIQGLSQGERDKGNDIFKQIENELDNIVNNSTLNQMREASESVVSKFIHKILEDEEQ' A
#
# COMPACT_ATOMS: atom_id res chain seq x y z
N MET A 1 -2.37 -4.86 14.16
CA MET A 1 -2.10 -3.51 13.65
C MET A 1 -3.28 -3.07 12.80
N GLU A 2 -3.79 -1.86 13.02
CA GLU A 2 -4.84 -1.26 12.19
C GLU A 2 -4.22 -0.22 11.23
N LEU A 3 -4.57 -0.32 9.95
CA LEU A 3 -4.13 0.59 8.89
C LEU A 3 -5.31 1.45 8.43
N THR A 4 -5.05 2.74 8.20
CA THR A 4 -6.02 3.63 7.56
C THR A 4 -6.18 3.28 6.09
N LYS A 5 -7.28 3.74 5.46
CA LYS A 5 -7.50 3.53 4.02
C LYS A 5 -6.35 4.05 3.16
N LEU A 6 -5.76 5.20 3.50
CA LEU A 6 -4.64 5.78 2.76
C LEU A 6 -3.36 4.95 2.93
N GLU A 7 -3.08 4.46 4.14
CA GLU A 7 -1.95 3.55 4.39
C GLU A 7 -2.09 2.22 3.63
N VAL A 8 -3.30 1.64 3.63
CA VAL A 8 -3.61 0.44 2.83
C VAL A 8 -3.40 0.73 1.35
N ALA A 9 -3.87 1.89 0.87
CA ALA A 9 -3.75 2.25 -0.52
C ALA A 9 -2.28 2.40 -0.95
N ILE A 10 -1.45 3.04 -0.12
CA ILE A 10 -0.02 3.19 -0.36
C ILE A 10 0.67 1.82 -0.39
N ALA A 11 0.41 0.95 0.60
CA ALA A 11 1.02 -0.37 0.68
C ALA A 11 0.67 -1.25 -0.53
N LEU A 12 -0.60 -1.29 -0.94
CA LEU A 12 -1.05 -2.06 -2.10
C LEU A 12 -0.50 -1.49 -3.41
N SER A 13 -0.45 -0.16 -3.54
CA SER A 13 0.14 0.49 -4.70
C SER A 13 1.61 0.13 -4.85
N ALA A 14 2.37 0.14 -3.75
CA ALA A 14 3.78 -0.27 -3.75
C ALA A 14 3.95 -1.75 -4.07
N PHE A 15 3.10 -2.62 -3.53
CA PHE A 15 3.09 -4.06 -3.83
C PHE A 15 2.88 -4.32 -5.32
N ILE A 16 1.84 -3.73 -5.93
CA ILE A 16 1.53 -3.91 -7.36
C ILE A 16 2.67 -3.39 -8.24
N GLN A 17 3.27 -2.24 -7.90
CA GLN A 17 4.42 -1.68 -8.61
C GLN A 17 5.67 -2.58 -8.52
N GLY A 18 5.82 -3.32 -7.43
CA GLY A 18 6.93 -4.27 -7.23
C GLY A 18 6.78 -5.59 -8.00
N LEU A 19 5.59 -5.91 -8.52
CA LEU A 19 5.36 -7.12 -9.31
C LEU A 19 5.99 -7.01 -10.71
N SER A 20 6.53 -8.13 -11.19
CA SER A 20 6.97 -8.21 -12.59
C SER A 20 5.77 -8.09 -13.55
N GLN A 21 6.02 -7.63 -14.78
CA GLN A 21 4.96 -7.44 -15.77
C GLN A 21 4.15 -8.72 -16.02
N GLY A 22 4.82 -9.89 -16.08
CA GLY A 22 4.14 -11.18 -16.24
C GLY A 22 3.25 -11.60 -15.07
N GLU A 23 3.54 -11.13 -13.84
CA GLU A 23 2.68 -11.38 -12.67
C GLU A 23 1.48 -10.42 -12.66
N ARG A 24 1.67 -9.18 -13.11
CA ARG A 24 0.57 -8.21 -13.29
C ARG A 24 -0.40 -8.67 -14.38
N ASP A 25 0.12 -9.21 -15.48
CA ASP A 25 -0.68 -9.74 -16.59
C ASP A 25 -1.50 -10.98 -16.23
N LYS A 26 -1.06 -11.77 -15.23
CA LYS A 26 -1.83 -12.91 -14.69
C LYS A 26 -2.95 -12.47 -13.75
N GLY A 27 -2.74 -11.39 -12.99
CA GLY A 27 -3.75 -10.81 -12.09
C GLY A 27 -4.68 -9.78 -12.76
N ASN A 28 -4.64 -9.68 -14.09
CA ASN A 28 -5.11 -8.57 -14.93
C ASN A 28 -6.44 -7.92 -14.50
N ASP A 29 -7.45 -8.70 -14.15
CA ASP A 29 -8.77 -8.14 -13.81
C ASP A 29 -8.85 -7.59 -12.38
N ILE A 30 -8.17 -8.20 -11.41
CA ILE A 30 -8.22 -7.78 -10.01
C ILE A 30 -7.31 -6.56 -9.79
N PHE A 31 -6.10 -6.58 -10.37
CA PHE A 31 -5.18 -5.46 -10.22
C PHE A 31 -5.69 -4.20 -10.93
N LYS A 32 -6.30 -4.33 -12.11
CA LYS A 32 -6.94 -3.18 -12.78
C LYS A 32 -8.14 -2.63 -12.00
N GLN A 33 -8.95 -3.51 -11.40
CA GLN A 33 -10.08 -3.07 -10.59
C GLN A 33 -9.63 -2.28 -9.37
N ILE A 34 -8.57 -2.75 -8.70
CA ILE A 34 -8.09 -2.09 -7.48
C ILE A 34 -7.26 -0.83 -7.80
N GLU A 35 -6.49 -0.78 -8.89
CA GLU A 35 -5.71 0.40 -9.29
C GLU A 35 -6.56 1.68 -9.37
N ASN A 36 -7.79 1.60 -9.92
CA ASN A 36 -8.70 2.75 -9.98
C ASN A 36 -9.13 3.24 -8.59
N GLU A 37 -9.39 2.33 -7.65
CA GLU A 37 -9.80 2.68 -6.29
C GLU A 37 -8.61 3.25 -5.50
N LEU A 38 -7.42 2.69 -5.68
CA LEU A 38 -6.18 3.18 -5.10
C LEU A 38 -5.88 4.61 -5.57
N ASP A 39 -5.99 4.86 -6.88
CA ASP A 39 -5.81 6.18 -7.46
C ASP A 39 -6.82 7.19 -6.88
N ASN A 40 -8.09 6.81 -6.70
CA ASN A 40 -9.09 7.69 -6.11
C ASN A 40 -8.73 8.06 -4.65
N ILE A 41 -8.29 7.09 -3.85
CA ILE A 41 -7.89 7.33 -2.45
C ILE A 41 -6.67 8.26 -2.38
N VAL A 42 -5.68 8.02 -3.24
CA VAL A 42 -4.45 8.82 -3.28
C VAL A 42 -4.72 10.23 -3.79
N ASN A 43 -5.49 10.38 -4.88
CA ASN A 43 -5.80 11.69 -5.48
C ASN A 43 -6.68 12.59 -4.59
N ASN A 44 -7.45 12.01 -3.67
CA ASN A 44 -8.22 12.76 -2.67
C ASN A 44 -7.40 13.20 -1.45
N SER A 45 -6.09 12.88 -1.44
CA SER A 45 -5.20 13.21 -0.33
C SER A 45 -4.22 14.33 -0.73
N THR A 46 -3.88 15.18 0.23
CA THR A 46 -2.82 16.18 0.03
C THR A 46 -1.44 15.52 0.08
N LEU A 47 -0.43 16.18 -0.49
CA LEU A 47 0.96 15.71 -0.42
C LEU A 47 1.44 15.47 1.02
N ASN A 48 1.03 16.31 1.97
CA ASN A 48 1.38 16.14 3.38
C ASN A 48 0.74 14.87 3.96
N GLN A 49 -0.54 14.62 3.68
CA GLN A 49 -1.22 13.40 4.14
C GLN A 49 -0.61 12.15 3.52
N MET A 50 -0.24 12.18 2.24
CA MET A 50 0.46 11.07 1.58
C MET A 50 1.80 10.80 2.23
N ARG A 51 2.59 11.84 2.53
CA ARG A 51 3.88 11.71 3.21
C ARG A 51 3.72 11.08 4.59
N GLU A 52 2.82 11.61 5.40
CA GLU A 52 2.55 11.12 6.76
C GLU A 52 2.06 9.68 6.75
N ALA A 53 1.13 9.33 5.86
CA ALA A 53 0.63 7.97 5.74
C ALA A 53 1.71 7.00 5.23
N SER A 54 2.61 7.45 4.33
CA SER A 54 3.73 6.65 3.84
C SER A 54 4.74 6.35 4.96
N GLU A 55 5.12 7.38 5.74
CA GLU A 55 6.02 7.22 6.89
C GLU A 55 5.38 6.31 7.95
N SER A 56 4.09 6.51 8.23
CA SER A 56 3.34 5.72 9.21
C SER A 56 3.22 4.25 8.81
N VAL A 57 2.82 3.94 7.57
CA VAL A 57 2.64 2.54 7.13
C VAL A 57 3.97 1.77 7.15
N VAL A 58 5.07 2.40 6.71
CA VAL A 58 6.41 1.79 6.74
C VAL A 58 6.84 1.53 8.17
N SER A 59 6.69 2.52 9.05
CA SER A 59 7.01 2.37 10.47
C SER A 59 6.24 1.22 11.11
N LYS A 60 4.92 1.15 10.87
CA LYS A 60 4.08 0.07 11.42
C LYS A 60 4.51 -1.31 10.91
N PHE A 61 4.86 -1.45 9.63
CA PHE A 61 5.38 -2.72 9.11
C PHE A 61 6.72 -3.11 9.74
N ILE A 62 7.65 -2.16 9.89
CA ILE A 62 8.93 -2.42 10.56
C ILE A 62 8.71 -2.86 12.00
N HIS A 63 7.90 -2.13 12.77
CA HIS A 63 7.58 -2.50 14.16
C HIS A 63 6.96 -3.89 14.22
N LYS A 64 6.02 -4.20 13.33
CA LYS A 64 5.39 -5.51 13.29
C LYS A 64 6.39 -6.64 13.02
N ILE A 65 7.33 -6.43 12.11
CA ILE A 65 8.37 -7.42 11.81
C ILE A 65 9.28 -7.63 13.03
N LEU A 66 9.73 -6.55 13.67
CA LEU A 66 10.64 -6.62 14.81
C LEU A 66 9.96 -7.19 16.08
N GLU A 67 8.69 -6.85 16.31
CA GLU A 67 7.90 -7.39 17.43
C GLU A 67 7.54 -8.87 17.22
N ASP A 68 7.33 -9.30 15.96
CA ASP A 68 7.06 -10.71 15.63
C ASP A 68 8.31 -11.60 15.74
N GLU A 69 9.52 -11.03 15.77
CA GLU A 69 10.77 -11.76 16.04
C GLU A 69 11.04 -12.00 17.55
N GLU A 70 10.30 -11.35 18.45
CA GLU A 70 10.43 -11.52 19.91
C GLU A 70 9.49 -12.59 20.52
N GLN A 71 8.82 -13.42 19.71
CA GLN A 71 8.00 -14.57 20.16
C GLN A 71 8.53 -15.92 19.65
#